data_AF-A0A0G4NB98-F1
#
_entry.id   AF-A0A0G4NB98-F1
#
_cell.length_a   1.000
_cell.length_b   1.000
_cell.length_c   1.000
_cell.angle_alpha   90.00
_cell.angle_beta   90.00
_cell.angle_gamma   90.00
#
_symmetry.space_group_name_H-M   'P 1'
#
loop_
_entity.id
_entity.type
_entity.pdbx_description
1 polymer ?
#
loop_
_entity_poly.entity_id
_entity_poly.type
_entity_poly.pdbx_seq_one_letter_code
_entity_poly.pdbx_strand_id
1 'polypeptide(L)'
;MEDQVPNIMENVFECTLEMINKDFSEFPEHRVEFFNLLRAINLHCFPALLKLDNRQFKFVIDSCSWAFKHDNRDVEAAGLNMCLELINNIAETDVQTSNAFFQQFFITILQDVFFVLTDTDHKAGFKTQSMILMRMFYFVHPADGTSPKIQGPIYPPDQAPGGTPNKEFLANFVAQLLKGAFPNLQP
;
A
#
# COMPACT_ATOMS: atom_id res chain seq x y z
N MET A 1 10.99 16.56 -16.01
CA MET A 1 10.68 15.12 -16.18
C MET A 1 9.29 14.81 -15.65
N GLU A 2 8.88 15.39 -14.51
CA GLU A 2 7.53 15.24 -13.94
C GLU A 2 6.39 15.51 -14.94
N ASP A 3 6.53 16.51 -15.82
CA ASP A 3 5.50 16.82 -16.83
C ASP A 3 5.32 15.72 -17.91
N GLN A 4 6.28 14.80 -18.03
CA GLN A 4 6.23 13.71 -19.01
C GLN A 4 5.69 12.40 -18.42
N VAL A 5 5.58 12.30 -17.10
CA VAL A 5 5.08 11.08 -16.42
C VAL A 5 3.66 10.71 -16.88
N PRO A 6 2.69 11.65 -17.00
CA PRO A 6 1.37 11.31 -17.51
C PRO A 6 1.41 10.67 -18.91
N ASN A 7 2.22 11.20 -19.83
CA ASN A 7 2.37 10.64 -21.18
C ASN A 7 2.98 9.23 -21.15
N ILE A 8 3.97 9.00 -20.29
CA ILE A 8 4.58 7.66 -20.10
C ILE A 8 3.51 6.69 -19.59
N MET A 9 2.76 7.08 -18.55
CA MET A 9 1.75 6.23 -17.93
C MET A 9 0.58 5.93 -18.89
N GLU A 10 0.13 6.91 -19.68
CA GLU A 10 -0.90 6.71 -20.69
C GLU A 10 -0.52 5.64 -21.73
N ASN A 11 0.75 5.59 -22.13
CA ASN A 11 1.21 4.70 -23.21
C ASN A 11 1.76 3.35 -22.73
N VAL A 12 2.21 3.25 -21.47
CA VAL A 12 2.90 2.06 -20.95
C VAL A 12 2.06 1.32 -19.92
N PHE A 13 1.20 2.00 -19.17
CA PHE A 13 0.64 1.43 -17.95
C PHE A 13 -0.37 0.31 -18.21
N GLU A 14 -1.46 0.60 -18.92
CA GLU A 14 -2.56 -0.36 -19.11
C GLU A 14 -2.15 -1.54 -19.97
N CYS A 15 -1.44 -1.29 -21.07
CA CYS A 15 -0.98 -2.35 -21.98
C CYS A 15 -0.01 -3.32 -21.30
N THR A 16 0.94 -2.81 -20.51
CA THR A 16 1.88 -3.67 -19.77
C THR A 16 1.17 -4.43 -18.66
N LEU A 17 0.23 -3.79 -17.96
CA LEU A 17 -0.55 -4.44 -16.91
C LEU A 17 -1.35 -5.63 -17.46
N GLU A 18 -1.99 -5.49 -18.62
CA GLU A 18 -2.71 -6.58 -19.30
C GLU A 18 -1.81 -7.76 -19.69
N MET A 19 -0.52 -7.51 -19.93
CA MET A 19 0.46 -8.57 -20.21
C MET A 19 0.82 -9.35 -18.94
N ILE A 20 1.05 -8.64 -17.83
CA ILE A 20 1.64 -9.24 -16.63
C ILE A 20 0.62 -9.76 -15.61
N ASN A 21 -0.68 -9.40 -15.75
CA ASN A 21 -1.73 -9.77 -14.80
C ASN A 21 -2.53 -11.03 -15.16
N LYS A 22 -2.34 -11.62 -16.36
CA LYS A 22 -3.06 -12.83 -16.81
C LYS A 22 -2.32 -14.12 -16.51
N ASP A 23 -1.00 -14.11 -16.65
CA ASP A 23 -0.14 -15.28 -16.45
C ASP A 23 1.10 -14.88 -15.64
N PHE A 24 1.38 -15.62 -14.56
CA PHE A 24 2.47 -15.38 -13.63
C PHE A 24 3.84 -15.83 -14.15
N SER A 25 3.89 -16.55 -15.27
CA SER A 25 5.11 -17.07 -15.88
C SER A 25 5.53 -16.30 -17.14
N GLU A 26 4.59 -15.69 -17.85
CA GLU A 26 4.87 -14.91 -19.05
C GLU A 26 5.39 -13.49 -18.74
N PHE A 27 6.22 -12.96 -19.65
CA PHE A 27 6.81 -11.61 -19.60
C PHE A 27 7.54 -11.23 -18.30
N PRO A 28 8.48 -12.05 -17.79
CA PRO A 28 9.17 -11.79 -16.52
C PRO A 28 9.95 -10.47 -16.51
N GLU A 29 10.59 -10.11 -17.63
CA GLU A 29 11.33 -8.84 -17.74
C GLU A 29 10.40 -7.62 -17.72
N HIS A 30 9.29 -7.67 -18.45
CA HIS A 30 8.31 -6.57 -18.46
C HIS A 30 7.75 -6.34 -17.06
N ARG A 31 7.48 -7.43 -16.35
CA ARG A 31 7.00 -7.38 -14.97
C ARG A 31 7.99 -6.69 -14.05
N VAL A 32 9.24 -7.14 -14.02
CA VAL A 32 10.28 -6.55 -13.16
C VAL A 32 10.47 -5.07 -13.48
N GLU A 33 10.61 -4.71 -14.77
CA GLU A 33 10.87 -3.34 -15.17
C GLU A 33 9.65 -2.43 -15.02
N PHE A 34 8.43 -2.96 -15.13
CA PHE A 34 7.21 -2.22 -14.83
C PHE A 34 7.17 -1.78 -13.35
N PHE A 35 7.47 -2.68 -12.42
CA PHE A 35 7.53 -2.32 -11.00
C PHE A 35 8.71 -1.39 -10.69
N ASN A 36 9.87 -1.57 -11.32
CA ASN A 36 10.99 -0.64 -11.20
C ASN A 36 10.61 0.77 -11.69
N LEU A 37 9.88 0.88 -12.80
CA LEU A 37 9.37 2.15 -13.31
C LEU A 37 8.43 2.82 -12.31
N LEU A 38 7.44 2.09 -11.77
CA LEU A 38 6.50 2.64 -10.79
C LEU A 38 7.21 3.11 -9.52
N ARG A 39 8.17 2.32 -9.03
CA ARG A 39 9.00 2.71 -7.90
C ARG A 39 9.84 3.95 -8.19
N ALA A 40 10.45 4.04 -9.37
CA ALA A 40 11.23 5.21 -9.78
C ALA A 40 10.37 6.48 -9.88
N ILE A 41 9.15 6.37 -10.43
CA ILE A 41 8.19 7.48 -10.46
C ILE A 41 7.81 7.89 -9.02
N ASN A 42 7.54 6.93 -8.14
CA ASN A 42 7.23 7.22 -6.73
C ASN A 42 8.40 7.92 -6.01
N LEU A 43 9.65 7.51 -6.25
CA LEU A 43 10.82 8.07 -5.58
C LEU A 43 11.25 9.43 -6.13
N HIS A 44 11.08 9.68 -7.43
CA HIS A 44 11.70 10.83 -8.11
C HIS A 44 10.70 11.79 -8.74
N CYS A 45 9.44 11.38 -8.91
CA CYS A 45 8.39 12.16 -9.57
C CYS A 45 7.04 12.03 -8.84
N PHE A 46 7.06 11.92 -7.52
CA PHE A 46 5.86 11.74 -6.70
C PHE A 46 4.73 12.77 -6.98
N PRO A 47 5.01 14.07 -7.20
CA PRO A 47 3.96 15.02 -7.56
C PRO A 47 3.20 14.67 -8.84
N ALA A 48 3.86 13.98 -9.78
CA ALA A 48 3.19 13.51 -11.00
C ALA A 48 2.34 12.26 -10.76
N LEU A 49 2.73 11.41 -9.79
CA LEU A 49 1.92 10.27 -9.35
C LEU A 49 0.56 10.73 -8.78
N LEU A 50 0.54 11.86 -8.07
CA LEU A 50 -0.69 12.47 -7.53
C LEU A 50 -1.63 13.02 -8.61
N LYS A 51 -1.15 13.20 -9.85
CA LYS A 51 -1.97 13.64 -10.99
C LYS A 51 -2.65 12.49 -11.72
N LEU A 52 -2.32 11.24 -11.36
CA LEU A 52 -3.02 10.07 -11.91
C LEU A 52 -4.48 10.08 -11.49
N ASP A 53 -5.34 9.54 -12.35
CA ASP A 53 -6.74 9.35 -11.96
C ASP A 53 -6.89 8.23 -10.92
N ASN A 54 -8.06 8.15 -10.28
CA ASN A 54 -8.34 7.16 -9.24
C ASN A 54 -8.19 5.71 -9.73
N ARG A 55 -8.44 5.45 -11.02
CA ARG A 55 -8.33 4.11 -11.61
C ARG A 55 -6.86 3.71 -11.73
N GLN A 56 -6.05 4.57 -12.32
CA GLN A 56 -4.60 4.40 -12.43
C GLN A 56 -3.95 4.28 -11.05
N PHE A 57 -4.33 5.13 -10.10
CA PHE A 57 -3.78 5.08 -8.74
C PHE A 57 -4.13 3.78 -8.02
N LYS A 58 -5.38 3.30 -8.16
CA LYS A 58 -5.77 1.99 -7.64
C LYS A 58 -4.89 0.87 -8.22
N PHE A 59 -4.61 0.91 -9.51
CA PHE A 59 -3.72 -0.09 -10.11
C PHE A 59 -2.29 0.00 -9.60
N VAL A 60 -1.77 1.18 -9.26
CA VAL A 60 -0.46 1.31 -8.60
C VAL A 60 -0.45 0.57 -7.26
N ILE A 61 -1.53 0.69 -6.49
CA ILE A 61 -1.70 -0.04 -5.22
C ILE A 61 -1.85 -1.54 -5.46
N ASP A 62 -2.71 -1.96 -6.38
CA ASP A 62 -2.91 -3.38 -6.70
C ASP A 62 -1.61 -4.02 -7.22
N SER A 63 -0.83 -3.27 -8.00
CA SER A 63 0.50 -3.64 -8.50
C SER A 63 1.48 -3.85 -7.35
N CYS A 64 1.54 -2.89 -6.42
CA CYS A 64 2.35 -3.01 -5.21
C CYS A 64 1.92 -4.23 -4.37
N SER A 65 0.60 -4.42 -4.27
CA SER A 65 0.01 -5.52 -3.51
C SER A 65 0.25 -6.89 -4.14
N TRP A 66 0.44 -6.93 -5.45
CA TRP A 66 0.80 -8.14 -6.15
C TRP A 66 2.27 -8.48 -5.93
N ALA A 67 3.16 -7.49 -6.05
CA ALA A 67 4.60 -7.69 -5.97
C ALA A 67 5.05 -8.26 -4.63
N PHE A 68 4.53 -7.77 -3.51
CA PHE A 68 4.90 -8.30 -2.18
C PHE A 68 4.23 -9.62 -1.78
N LYS A 69 3.32 -10.15 -2.60
CA LYS A 69 2.73 -11.50 -2.46
C LYS A 69 3.40 -12.52 -3.39
N HIS A 70 4.52 -12.14 -4.00
CA HIS A 70 5.20 -12.97 -4.98
C HIS A 70 6.23 -13.90 -4.32
N ASP A 71 6.39 -15.13 -4.84
CA ASP A 71 7.32 -16.13 -4.29
C ASP A 71 8.80 -15.75 -4.50
N ASN A 72 9.08 -14.97 -5.55
CA ASN A 72 10.42 -14.44 -5.80
C ASN A 72 10.74 -13.33 -4.78
N ARG A 73 11.76 -13.60 -3.95
CA ARG A 73 12.22 -12.72 -2.86
C ARG A 73 12.63 -11.32 -3.32
N ASP A 74 13.18 -11.18 -4.52
CA ASP A 74 13.62 -9.87 -5.04
C ASP A 74 12.40 -9.03 -5.44
N VAL A 75 11.40 -9.67 -6.07
CA VAL A 75 10.11 -9.04 -6.40
C VAL A 75 9.34 -8.68 -5.12
N GLU A 76 9.33 -9.59 -4.14
CA GLU A 76 8.72 -9.37 -2.83
C GLU A 76 9.33 -8.15 -2.13
N ALA A 77 10.66 -8.10 -2.06
CA ALA A 77 11.39 -7.00 -1.43
C ALA A 77 11.15 -5.67 -2.16
N ALA A 78 11.13 -5.67 -3.50
CA ALA A 78 10.85 -4.48 -4.30
C ALA A 78 9.43 -3.96 -4.03
N GLY A 79 8.42 -4.85 -4.02
CA GLY A 79 7.04 -4.50 -3.71
C GLY A 79 6.86 -3.91 -2.32
N LEU A 80 7.46 -4.55 -1.30
CA LEU A 80 7.43 -4.04 0.08
C LEU A 80 8.08 -2.66 0.21
N ASN A 81 9.24 -2.46 -0.41
CA ASN A 81 9.93 -1.17 -0.37
C ASN A 81 9.12 -0.09 -1.08
N MET A 82 8.54 -0.39 -2.24
CA MET A 82 7.66 0.54 -2.95
C MET A 82 6.44 0.91 -2.09
N CYS A 83 5.81 -0.05 -1.42
CA CYS A 83 4.69 0.21 -0.50
C CYS A 83 5.10 1.17 0.61
N LEU A 84 6.22 0.89 1.27
CA LEU A 84 6.74 1.69 2.36
C LEU A 84 7.07 3.12 1.91
N GLU A 85 7.72 3.27 0.76
CA GLU A 85 8.04 4.56 0.16
C GLU A 85 6.76 5.34 -0.15
N LEU A 86 5.77 4.68 -0.77
CA LEU A 86 4.50 5.29 -1.16
C LEU A 86 3.70 5.81 0.04
N ILE A 87 3.50 4.99 1.09
CA ILE A 87 2.73 5.44 2.26
C ILE A 87 3.45 6.57 3.02
N ASN A 88 4.78 6.59 3.00
CA ASN A 88 5.56 7.67 3.59
C ASN A 88 5.41 8.96 2.78
N ASN A 89 5.52 8.89 1.46
CA ASN A 89 5.36 10.04 0.59
C ASN A 89 3.94 10.63 0.72
N ILE A 90 2.91 9.79 0.75
CA ILE A 90 1.52 10.25 0.95
C ILE A 90 1.34 10.91 2.31
N ALA A 91 1.89 10.36 3.38
CA ALA A 91 1.77 10.94 4.72
C ALA A 91 2.42 12.33 4.85
N GLU A 92 3.28 12.73 3.92
CA GLU A 92 3.90 14.05 3.84
C GLU A 92 3.20 14.99 2.84
N THR A 93 2.12 14.57 2.19
CA THR A 93 1.29 15.43 1.32
C THR A 93 0.37 16.37 2.13
N ASP A 94 -0.36 17.23 1.42
CA ASP A 94 -1.43 18.00 2.04
C ASP A 94 -2.49 17.08 2.66
N VAL A 95 -3.18 17.60 3.68
CA VAL A 95 -4.13 16.86 4.51
C VAL A 95 -5.26 16.25 3.67
N GLN A 96 -5.70 16.94 2.63
CA GLN A 96 -6.80 16.51 1.78
C GLN A 96 -6.40 15.29 0.96
N THR A 97 -5.25 15.35 0.30
CA THR A 97 -4.68 14.22 -0.47
C THR A 97 -4.38 13.03 0.41
N SER A 98 -3.70 13.25 1.55
CA SER A 98 -3.37 12.20 2.52
C SER A 98 -4.64 11.50 3.04
N ASN A 99 -5.64 12.27 3.46
CA ASN A 99 -6.89 11.70 3.98
C ASN A 99 -7.66 10.92 2.91
N ALA A 100 -7.75 11.43 1.68
CA ALA A 100 -8.43 10.74 0.60
C ALA A 100 -7.77 9.38 0.29
N PHE A 101 -6.44 9.37 0.23
CA PHE A 101 -5.68 8.14 0.03
C PHE A 101 -5.89 7.13 1.16
N PHE A 102 -5.68 7.55 2.41
CA PHE A 102 -5.76 6.61 3.53
C PHE A 102 -7.21 6.17 3.80
N GLN A 103 -8.22 7.00 3.54
CA GLN A 103 -9.61 6.54 3.61
C GLN A 103 -9.90 5.39 2.64
N GLN A 104 -9.31 5.44 1.44
CA GLN A 104 -9.56 4.46 0.39
C GLN A 104 -8.68 3.22 0.50
N PHE A 105 -7.41 3.36 0.86
CA PHE A 105 -6.41 2.30 0.70
C PHE A 105 -5.79 1.81 2.02
N PHE A 106 -5.97 2.51 3.15
CA PHE A 106 -5.31 2.12 4.41
C PHE A 106 -5.67 0.69 4.81
N ILE A 107 -6.97 0.35 4.77
CA ILE A 107 -7.42 -0.99 5.18
C ILE A 107 -6.97 -2.08 4.22
N THR A 108 -7.02 -1.82 2.90
CA THR A 108 -6.53 -2.76 1.90
C THR A 108 -5.04 -3.05 2.08
N ILE A 109 -4.22 -2.01 2.24
CA ILE A 109 -2.77 -2.17 2.47
C ILE A 109 -2.54 -2.93 3.78
N LEU A 110 -3.24 -2.57 4.86
CA LEU A 110 -3.08 -3.23 6.15
C LEU A 110 -3.40 -4.72 6.08
N GLN A 111 -4.53 -5.08 5.44
CA GLN A 111 -4.93 -6.47 5.25
C GLN A 111 -3.91 -7.25 4.44
N ASP A 112 -3.43 -6.69 3.33
CA ASP A 112 -2.47 -7.37 2.46
C ASP A 112 -1.10 -7.56 3.14
N VAL A 113 -0.65 -6.59 3.93
CA VAL A 113 0.58 -6.73 4.74
C VAL A 113 0.41 -7.79 5.82
N PHE A 114 -0.74 -7.83 6.50
CA PHE A 114 -1.02 -8.89 7.48
C PHE A 114 -1.11 -10.27 6.81
N PHE A 115 -1.71 -10.36 5.63
CA PHE A 115 -1.81 -11.60 4.86
C PHE A 115 -0.41 -12.20 4.65
N VAL A 116 0.53 -11.44 4.08
CA VAL A 116 1.90 -11.93 3.87
C VAL A 116 2.69 -12.12 5.16
N LEU A 117 2.44 -11.31 6.20
CA LEU A 117 3.12 -11.46 7.49
C LEU A 117 2.72 -12.74 8.22
N THR A 118 1.46 -13.16 8.08
CA THR A 118 0.92 -14.37 8.73
C THR A 118 1.06 -15.63 7.88
N ASP A 119 1.50 -15.48 6.63
CA ASP A 119 1.74 -16.58 5.71
C ASP A 119 3.01 -17.38 6.07
N THR A 120 3.03 -18.67 5.72
CA THR A 120 4.16 -19.55 6.06
C THR A 120 5.40 -19.35 5.17
N ASP A 121 5.26 -18.75 3.99
CA ASP A 121 6.30 -18.67 2.96
C ASP A 121 6.95 -17.27 2.86
N HIS A 122 6.19 -16.18 3.04
CA HIS A 122 6.66 -14.78 2.91
C HIS A 122 7.51 -14.26 4.10
N LYS A 123 8.32 -15.12 4.72
CA LYS A 123 9.17 -14.77 5.87
C LYS A 123 10.34 -13.85 5.51
N ALA A 124 10.78 -13.87 4.25
CA ALA A 124 11.92 -13.08 3.78
C ALA A 124 11.65 -11.58 3.86
N GLY A 125 10.40 -11.15 3.65
CA GLY A 125 9.95 -9.76 3.71
C GLY A 125 9.79 -9.19 5.12
N PHE A 126 9.94 -9.98 6.20
CA PHE A 126 9.59 -9.59 7.58
C PHE A 126 10.16 -8.22 8.00
N LYS A 127 11.40 -7.92 7.58
CA LYS A 127 12.06 -6.63 7.87
C LYS A 127 11.23 -5.44 7.38
N THR A 128 10.72 -5.48 6.17
CA THR A 128 9.96 -4.37 5.58
C THR A 128 8.48 -4.45 5.93
N GLN A 129 7.90 -5.66 6.04
CA GLN A 129 6.53 -5.87 6.52
C GLN A 129 6.31 -5.22 7.90
N SER A 130 7.22 -5.49 8.86
CA SER A 130 7.16 -4.89 10.20
C SER A 130 7.31 -3.37 10.18
N MET A 131 8.16 -2.84 9.30
CA MET A 131 8.31 -1.39 9.12
C MET A 131 7.03 -0.74 8.58
N ILE A 132 6.37 -1.36 7.60
CA ILE A 132 5.09 -0.86 7.06
C ILE A 132 4.04 -0.80 8.17
N LEU A 133 3.85 -1.89 8.93
CA LEU A 133 2.90 -1.90 10.04
C LEU A 133 3.21 -0.81 11.09
N MET A 134 4.48 -0.67 11.46
CA MET A 134 4.92 0.38 12.39
C MET A 134 4.53 1.77 11.87
N ARG A 135 4.78 2.05 10.58
CA ARG A 135 4.45 3.34 9.97
C ARG A 135 2.94 3.59 9.93
N MET A 136 2.16 2.59 9.51
CA MET A 136 0.69 2.71 9.46
C MET A 136 0.08 2.99 10.84
N PHE A 137 0.56 2.31 11.88
CA PHE A 137 0.12 2.57 13.25
C PHE A 137 0.56 3.95 13.75
N TYR A 138 1.80 4.35 13.44
CA TYR A 138 2.32 5.67 13.78
C TYR A 138 1.52 6.81 13.12
N PHE A 139 1.07 6.62 11.87
CA PHE A 139 0.26 7.63 11.17
C PHE A 139 -1.10 7.88 11.82
N VAL A 140 -1.65 6.87 12.49
CA VAL A 140 -2.94 6.95 13.20
C VAL A 140 -2.76 7.45 14.64
N HIS A 141 -1.78 6.92 15.35
CA HIS A 141 -1.58 7.22 16.77
C HIS A 141 -0.08 7.20 17.14
N PRO A 142 0.64 8.30 16.89
CA PRO A 142 2.03 8.41 17.27
C PRO A 142 2.17 8.50 18.80
N ALA A 143 3.19 7.85 19.35
CA ALA A 143 3.43 7.79 20.81
C ALA A 143 4.43 8.84 21.31
N ASP A 144 5.03 9.62 20.41
CA ASP A 144 6.10 10.60 20.69
C ASP A 144 5.56 12.04 20.90
N GLY A 145 4.24 12.20 20.95
CA GLY A 145 3.59 13.50 21.12
C GLY A 145 3.44 14.32 19.82
N THR A 146 3.87 13.78 18.68
CA THR A 146 3.57 14.39 17.38
C THR A 146 2.08 14.27 17.05
N SER A 147 1.59 15.13 16.16
CA SER A 147 0.21 15.01 15.66
C SER A 147 0.10 13.82 14.69
N PRO A 148 -1.04 13.10 14.69
CA PRO A 148 -1.30 12.07 13.69
C PRO A 148 -1.13 12.61 12.27
N LYS A 149 -0.53 11.80 11.39
CA LYS A 149 -0.40 12.15 9.97
C LYS A 149 -1.74 12.04 9.24
N ILE A 150 -2.61 11.14 9.70
CA ILE A 150 -3.96 10.94 9.14
C ILE A 150 -4.96 11.67 10.03
N GLN A 151 -5.59 12.70 9.48
CA GLN A 151 -6.54 13.55 10.19
C GLN A 151 -8.01 13.17 9.88
N GLY A 152 -8.24 12.48 8.76
CA GLY A 152 -9.54 11.95 8.35
C GLY A 152 -9.75 10.49 8.77
N PRO A 153 -10.96 9.93 8.56
CA PRO A 153 -11.23 8.52 8.85
C PRO A 153 -10.39 7.61 7.95
N ILE A 154 -9.77 6.56 8.53
CA ILE A 154 -9.02 5.52 7.79
C ILE A 154 -9.92 4.48 7.10
N TYR A 155 -11.22 4.69 7.13
CA TYR A 155 -12.22 3.73 6.71
C TYR A 155 -13.29 4.43 5.85
N PRO A 156 -13.85 3.71 4.86
CA PRO A 156 -14.96 4.23 4.08
C PRO A 156 -16.25 4.31 4.92
N PRO A 157 -17.22 5.18 4.57
CA PRO A 157 -18.38 5.50 5.41
C PRO A 157 -19.31 4.32 5.74
N ASP A 158 -19.20 3.20 5.01
CA ASP A 158 -19.99 1.98 5.17
C ASP A 158 -19.39 1.00 6.18
N GLN A 159 -18.10 1.16 6.56
CA GLN A 159 -17.42 0.22 7.46
C GLN A 159 -17.56 0.55 8.94
N ALA A 160 -17.82 1.81 9.30
CA ALA A 160 -18.06 2.21 10.68
C ALA A 160 -18.88 3.50 10.76
N PRO A 161 -19.57 3.74 11.90
CA PRO A 161 -20.29 4.99 12.13
C PRO A 161 -19.38 6.22 11.95
N GLY A 162 -19.96 7.29 11.41
CA GLY A 162 -19.28 8.59 11.31
C GLY A 162 -18.83 9.08 12.68
N GLY A 163 -17.57 9.50 12.79
CA GLY A 163 -16.97 9.97 14.04
C GLY A 163 -16.30 8.90 14.90
N THR A 164 -16.29 7.63 14.47
CA THR A 164 -15.50 6.58 15.15
C THR A 164 -14.01 6.97 15.15
N PRO A 165 -13.33 7.02 16.31
CA PRO A 165 -11.91 7.37 16.36
C PRO A 165 -11.05 6.34 15.60
N ASN A 166 -10.11 6.80 14.77
CA ASN A 166 -9.23 5.92 13.99
C ASN A 166 -8.52 4.85 14.84
N LYS A 167 -8.06 5.23 16.04
CA LYS A 167 -7.41 4.29 16.97
C LYS A 167 -8.34 3.15 17.41
N GLU A 168 -9.61 3.48 17.68
CA GLU A 168 -10.61 2.49 18.10
C GLU A 168 -10.96 1.55 16.94
N PHE A 169 -11.25 2.12 15.76
CA PHE A 169 -11.52 1.34 14.56
C PHE A 169 -10.35 0.39 14.24
N LEU A 170 -9.12 0.92 14.22
CA LEU A 170 -7.91 0.17 13.92
C LEU A 170 -7.69 -0.99 14.90
N ALA A 171 -7.83 -0.74 16.21
CA ALA A 171 -7.64 -1.78 17.22
C ALA A 171 -8.66 -2.92 17.05
N ASN A 172 -9.94 -2.57 16.84
CA ASN A 172 -11.00 -3.55 16.61
C ASN A 172 -10.77 -4.34 15.32
N PHE A 173 -10.38 -3.66 14.25
CA PHE A 173 -10.10 -4.29 12.95
C PHE A 173 -8.94 -5.28 13.02
N VAL A 174 -7.81 -4.87 13.62
CA VAL A 174 -6.63 -5.75 13.79
C VAL A 174 -6.97 -6.93 14.70
N ALA A 175 -7.72 -6.71 15.79
CA ALA A 175 -8.16 -7.81 16.66
C ALA A 175 -9.01 -8.84 15.91
N GLN A 176 -9.89 -8.40 15.01
CA GLN A 176 -10.70 -9.29 14.17
C GLN A 176 -9.85 -10.06 13.16
N LEU A 177 -8.89 -9.40 12.49
CA LEU A 177 -7.95 -10.07 11.59
C LEU A 177 -7.16 -11.17 12.30
N LEU A 178 -6.61 -10.87 13.48
CA LEU A 178 -5.82 -11.82 14.25
C LEU A 178 -6.66 -13.01 14.73
N LYS A 179 -7.87 -12.77 15.22
CA LYS A 179 -8.81 -13.85 15.62
C LYS A 179 -9.22 -14.72 14.44
N GLY A 180 -9.39 -14.12 13.26
CA GLY A 180 -9.69 -14.84 12.02
C GLY A 180 -8.54 -15.74 11.58
N ALA A 181 -7.30 -15.27 11.70
CA ALA A 181 -6.12 -16.04 11.34
C ALA A 181 -5.76 -17.13 12.38
N PHE A 182 -5.97 -16.84 13.67
CA PHE A 182 -5.56 -17.72 14.77
C PHE A 182 -6.68 -17.85 15.82
N PRO A 183 -7.57 -18.85 15.70
CA PRO A 183 -8.76 -18.99 16.58
C PRO A 183 -8.40 -19.35 18.03
N ASN A 184 -7.15 -19.71 18.29
CA ASN A 184 -6.62 -20.02 19.61
C ASN A 184 -6.11 -18.78 20.38
N LEU A 185 -6.12 -17.58 19.78
CA LEU A 185 -5.75 -16.35 20.47
C LEU A 185 -6.84 -15.94 21.48
N GLN A 186 -6.41 -15.59 22.69
CA GLN A 186 -7.30 -15.05 23.73
C GLN A 186 -7.59 -13.57 23.49
N PRO A 187 -8.76 -13.05 23.92
CA PRO A 187 -9.13 -11.64 23.79
C PRO A 187 -8.19 -10.67 24.51
#